data_AF-A0A925TBC3-F1
#
_entry.id   AF-A0A925TBC3-F1
#
_cell.length_a   1.000
_cell.length_b   1.000
_cell.length_c   1.000
_cell.angle_alpha   90.00
_cell.angle_beta   90.00
_cell.angle_gamma   90.00
#
_symmetry.space_group_name_H-M   'P 1'
#
loop_
_entity.id
_entity.type
_entity.pdbx_description
1 polymer ?
#
loop_
_entity_poly.entity_id
_entity_poly.type
_entity_poly.pdbx_seq_one_letter_code
_entity_poly.pdbx_strand_id
1 'polypeptide(L)'
;MKTSAIPLEAAVRGTLDRVDAPAEDRADIAWACAWLEACGYPGVKMLVEALRDERCYTPLVRDALGLDLNEVSCALLAPRLMREIAGAGRVFLRNVRHGLYLLPFTVRAGIGIGCPVDPAFAIGGERTGNPYAEKLAAAECNGIVVDDESWRLLQVA
;
A
#
# COMPACT_ATOMS: atom_id res chain seq x y z
N MET A 1 -16.16 -5.16 19.99
CA MET A 1 -15.67 -4.21 21.02
C MET A 1 -14.89 -3.15 20.25
N LYS A 2 -15.17 -1.85 20.39
CA LYS A 2 -14.48 -0.82 19.58
C LYS A 2 -13.16 -0.48 20.24
N THR A 3 -12.07 -0.99 19.68
CA THR A 3 -10.71 -0.79 20.18
C THR A 3 -10.28 0.65 19.93
N SER A 4 -9.74 1.28 20.98
CA SER A 4 -9.06 2.59 21.01
C SER A 4 -8.22 2.84 19.76
N ALA A 5 -8.14 4.11 19.33
CA ALA A 5 -7.17 4.62 18.36
C ALA A 5 -5.83 3.89 18.43
N ILE A 6 -5.60 2.94 17.54
CA ILE A 6 -4.40 2.13 17.55
C ILE A 6 -3.28 2.96 16.92
N PRO A 7 -2.06 2.99 17.48
CA PRO A 7 -0.89 3.55 16.79
C PRO A 7 -0.46 2.59 15.67
N LEU A 8 -1.33 2.42 14.67
CA LEU A 8 -1.24 1.37 13.67
C LEU A 8 0.07 1.45 12.88
N GLU A 9 0.49 2.65 12.49
CA GLU A 9 1.79 2.85 11.82
C GLU A 9 2.97 2.32 12.64
N ALA A 10 2.97 2.56 13.97
CA ALA A 10 4.06 2.11 14.83
C ALA A 10 4.07 0.58 14.96
N ALA A 11 2.90 -0.04 15.05
CA ALA A 11 2.78 -1.50 15.12
C ALA A 11 3.17 -2.16 13.80
N VAL A 12 2.71 -1.62 12.66
CA VAL A 12 3.10 -2.09 11.34
C VAL A 12 4.61 -1.98 11.16
N ARG A 13 5.21 -0.84 11.54
CA ARG A 13 6.67 -0.67 11.49
C ARG A 13 7.39 -1.72 12.34
N GLY A 14 6.94 -1.99 13.56
CA GLY A 14 7.51 -3.03 14.41
C GLY A 14 7.37 -4.46 13.85
N THR A 15 6.33 -4.73 13.05
CA THR A 15 6.22 -5.97 12.28
C THR A 15 7.20 -5.98 11.10
N LEU A 16 7.28 -4.89 10.35
CA LEU A 16 8.21 -4.75 9.22
C LEU A 16 9.69 -4.85 9.65
N ASP A 17 10.00 -4.46 10.88
CA ASP A 17 11.35 -4.58 11.45
C ASP A 17 11.77 -6.02 11.74
N ARG A 18 10.81 -6.95 11.85
CA ARG A 18 11.04 -8.37 12.11
C ARG A 18 11.11 -9.21 10.84
N VAL A 19 10.83 -8.61 9.68
CA VAL A 19 10.84 -9.28 8.37
C VAL A 19 11.89 -8.66 7.46
N ASP A 20 12.23 -9.36 6.38
CA ASP A 20 13.21 -8.91 5.38
C ASP A 20 12.60 -7.90 4.38
N ALA A 21 11.95 -6.87 4.91
CA ALA A 21 11.49 -5.72 4.12
C ALA A 21 12.61 -4.66 4.06
N PRO A 22 12.85 -4.01 2.90
CA PRO A 22 13.85 -2.94 2.77
C PRO A 22 13.62 -1.83 3.80
N ALA A 23 14.65 -1.50 4.58
CA ALA A 23 14.54 -0.58 5.71
C ALA A 23 14.02 0.81 5.30
N GLU A 24 14.44 1.28 4.11
CA GLU A 24 14.03 2.54 3.53
C GLU A 24 12.53 2.60 3.16
N ASP A 25 11.89 1.45 2.94
CA ASP A 25 10.50 1.37 2.48
C ASP A 25 9.52 1.17 3.65
N ARG A 26 9.98 0.76 4.83
CA ARG A 26 9.12 0.36 5.97
C ARG A 26 8.21 1.48 6.45
N ALA A 27 8.75 2.71 6.56
CA ALA A 27 7.98 3.86 7.01
C ALA A 27 6.82 4.18 6.07
N ASP A 28 7.10 4.14 4.76
CA ASP A 28 6.11 4.39 3.72
C ASP A 28 5.05 3.27 3.66
N ILE A 29 5.44 2.01 3.84
CA ILE A 29 4.51 0.87 3.91
C ILE A 29 3.60 0.98 5.13
N ALA A 30 4.16 1.33 6.29
CA ALA A 30 3.40 1.51 7.53
C ALA A 30 2.37 2.63 7.42
N TRP A 31 2.79 3.78 6.89
CA TRP A 31 1.91 4.90 6.59
C TRP A 31 0.79 4.50 5.60
N ALA A 32 1.13 3.84 4.50
CA ALA A 32 0.15 3.42 3.51
C ALA A 32 -0.88 2.43 4.09
N CYS A 33 -0.45 1.52 4.96
CA CYS A 33 -1.32 0.59 5.67
C CYS A 33 -2.34 1.35 6.53
N ALA A 34 -1.88 2.30 7.35
CA ALA A 34 -2.74 3.12 8.19
C ALA A 34 -3.68 4.02 7.38
N TRP A 35 -3.18 4.62 6.30
CA TRP A 35 -3.97 5.43 5.39
C TRP A 35 -5.14 4.64 4.79
N LEU A 36 -4.89 3.40 4.38
CA LEU A 36 -5.92 2.52 3.80
C LEU A 36 -7.01 2.21 4.82
N GLU A 37 -6.63 1.81 6.03
CA GLU A 37 -7.59 1.54 7.12
C GLU A 37 -8.39 2.78 7.50
N ALA A 38 -7.74 3.94 7.60
CA ALA A 38 -8.41 5.23 7.81
C ALA A 38 -9.46 5.54 6.74
N CYS A 39 -9.23 5.08 5.51
CA CYS A 39 -10.16 5.27 4.39
C CYS A 39 -11.26 4.20 4.29
N GLY A 40 -11.24 3.19 5.17
CA GLY A 40 -12.15 2.05 5.18
C GLY A 40 -11.77 0.92 4.21
N TYR A 41 -10.49 0.86 3.82
CA TYR A 41 -9.94 -0.22 3.00
C TYR A 41 -9.13 -1.20 3.87
N PRO A 42 -9.06 -2.49 3.48
CA PRO A 42 -8.47 -3.54 4.31
C PRO A 42 -6.94 -3.57 4.25
N GLY A 43 -6.29 -2.48 4.68
CA GLY A 43 -4.84 -2.31 4.64
C GLY A 43 -4.09 -3.39 5.44
N VAL A 44 -4.47 -3.63 6.69
CA VAL A 44 -3.81 -4.61 7.56
C VAL A 44 -3.93 -6.02 7.00
N LYS A 45 -5.12 -6.41 6.56
CA LYS A 45 -5.35 -7.73 5.98
C LYS A 45 -4.44 -7.98 4.77
N MET A 46 -4.40 -7.05 3.81
CA MET A 46 -3.56 -7.17 2.62
C MET A 46 -2.06 -7.21 2.97
N LEU A 47 -1.61 -6.46 3.99
CA LEU A 47 -0.22 -6.53 4.43
C LEU A 47 0.10 -7.89 5.06
N VAL A 48 -0.76 -8.40 5.93
CA VAL A 48 -0.59 -9.74 6.53
C VAL A 48 -0.52 -10.82 5.46
N GLU A 49 -1.39 -10.74 4.45
CA GLU A 49 -1.36 -11.65 3.30
C GLU A 49 -0.02 -11.54 2.54
N ALA A 50 0.48 -10.32 2.33
CA ALA A 50 1.76 -10.07 1.67
C ALA A 50 2.98 -10.61 2.45
N LEU A 51 2.97 -10.48 3.77
CA LEU A 51 4.05 -10.94 4.65
C LEU A 51 4.14 -12.47 4.74
N ARG A 52 3.07 -13.17 4.37
CA ARG A 52 3.01 -14.64 4.33
C ARG A 52 3.39 -15.22 2.98
N ASP A 53 3.60 -14.38 1.98
CA ASP A 53 3.99 -14.84 0.67
C ASP A 53 5.44 -15.31 0.67
N GLU A 54 5.70 -16.42 -0.03
CA GLU A 54 7.07 -16.89 -0.26
C GLU A 54 7.89 -15.89 -1.07
N ARG A 55 7.24 -15.07 -1.91
CA ARG A 55 7.88 -14.08 -2.78
C ARG A 55 7.49 -12.65 -2.38
N CYS A 56 8.42 -11.96 -1.73
CA CYS A 56 8.28 -10.55 -1.33
C CYS A 56 9.01 -9.56 -2.26
N TYR A 57 9.79 -10.07 -3.24
CA TYR A 57 10.62 -9.27 -4.12
C TYR A 57 10.53 -9.75 -5.58
N THR A 58 10.57 -8.79 -6.50
CA THR A 58 10.82 -9.00 -7.93
C THR A 58 11.67 -7.84 -8.47
N PRO A 59 12.56 -8.01 -9.45
CA PRO A 59 13.13 -6.88 -10.17
C PRO A 59 12.04 -6.07 -10.89
N LEU A 60 12.18 -4.74 -10.96
CA LEU A 60 11.29 -3.88 -11.76
C LEU A 60 11.97 -3.63 -13.11
N VAL A 61 11.68 -4.50 -14.08
CA VAL A 61 12.22 -4.39 -15.45
C VAL A 61 11.07 -4.08 -16.39
N ARG A 62 11.22 -3.03 -17.20
CA ARG A 62 10.22 -2.64 -18.19
C ARG A 62 10.37 -3.43 -19.47
N ASP A 63 9.25 -3.89 -20.00
CA ASP A 63 9.12 -4.45 -21.33
C ASP A 63 8.16 -3.61 -22.20
N ALA A 64 7.83 -4.11 -23.39
CA ALA A 64 6.93 -3.44 -24.34
C ALA A 64 5.49 -3.28 -23.81
N LEU A 65 5.10 -4.02 -22.77
CA LEU A 65 3.77 -4.04 -22.16
C LEU A 65 3.73 -3.34 -20.79
N GLY A 66 4.88 -2.92 -20.25
CA GLY A 66 4.99 -2.22 -18.97
C GLY A 66 5.85 -2.95 -17.94
N LEU A 67 5.43 -2.95 -16.68
CA LEU A 67 6.08 -3.68 -15.58
C LEU A 67 5.28 -4.93 -15.24
N ASP A 68 5.95 -6.08 -15.28
CA ASP A 68 5.44 -7.31 -14.70
C ASP A 68 5.79 -7.37 -13.21
N LEU A 69 4.78 -7.40 -12.34
CA LEU A 69 5.00 -7.49 -10.90
C LEU A 69 5.17 -8.93 -10.41
N ASN A 70 5.04 -9.92 -11.29
CA ASN A 70 5.21 -11.35 -10.97
C ASN A 70 4.41 -11.79 -9.74
N GLU A 71 3.20 -11.23 -9.58
CA GLU A 71 2.28 -11.43 -8.45
C GLU A 71 2.80 -11.01 -7.08
N VAL A 72 3.94 -10.32 -7.03
CA VAL A 72 4.49 -9.77 -5.79
C VAL A 72 3.61 -8.62 -5.33
N SER A 73 3.28 -8.66 -4.04
CA SER A 73 2.36 -7.72 -3.41
C SER A 73 2.83 -6.26 -3.51
N CYS A 74 1.94 -5.38 -3.98
CA CYS A 74 2.10 -3.94 -3.90
C CYS A 74 2.18 -3.40 -2.46
N ALA A 75 1.75 -4.17 -1.45
CA ALA A 75 1.98 -3.80 -0.05
C ALA A 75 3.47 -3.68 0.29
N LEU A 76 4.34 -4.40 -0.42
CA LEU A 76 5.79 -4.34 -0.25
C LEU A 76 6.47 -3.57 -1.40
N LEU A 77 5.87 -3.54 -2.59
CA LEU A 77 6.48 -2.91 -3.77
C LEU A 77 6.15 -1.44 -3.98
N ALA A 78 5.06 -0.92 -3.40
CA ALA A 78 4.54 0.41 -3.73
C ALA A 78 5.59 1.53 -3.63
N PRO A 79 6.41 1.65 -2.57
CA PRO A 79 7.41 2.72 -2.49
C PRO A 79 8.40 2.70 -3.66
N ARG A 80 8.90 1.50 -4.00
CA ARG A 80 9.84 1.32 -5.11
C ARG A 80 9.19 1.58 -6.47
N LEU A 81 7.94 1.14 -6.67
CA LEU A 81 7.17 1.44 -7.88
C LEU A 81 7.00 2.95 -8.07
N MET A 82 6.75 3.70 -6.99
CA MET A 82 6.56 5.14 -7.08
C MET A 82 7.86 5.88 -7.44
N ARG A 83 9.02 5.40 -6.97
CA ARG A 83 10.33 5.90 -7.42
C ARG A 83 10.52 5.68 -8.93
N GLU A 84 10.15 4.51 -9.44
CA GLU A 84 10.20 4.20 -10.88
C GLU A 84 9.22 5.05 -11.72
N ILE A 85 8.03 5.32 -11.20
CA ILE A 85 7.00 6.11 -11.89
C ILE A 85 7.43 7.59 -11.99
N ALA A 86 8.04 8.14 -10.94
CA ALA A 86 8.52 9.52 -10.91
C ALA A 86 9.48 9.84 -12.07
N GLY A 87 10.31 8.87 -12.49
CA GLY A 87 11.24 9.03 -13.60
C GLY A 87 10.62 8.86 -14.99
N ALA A 88 9.43 8.27 -15.11
CA ALA A 88 8.89 7.85 -16.42
C ALA A 88 7.48 8.35 -16.74
N GLY A 89 6.84 9.08 -15.83
CA GLY A 89 5.51 9.65 -16.01
C GLY A 89 4.39 8.62 -15.90
N ARG A 90 4.21 7.76 -16.91
CA ARG A 90 3.15 6.73 -16.96
C ARG A 90 3.74 5.33 -17.07
N VAL A 91 3.15 4.38 -16.34
CA VAL A 91 3.52 2.97 -16.36
C VAL A 91 2.26 2.09 -16.36
N PHE A 92 2.26 1.04 -17.18
CA PHE A 92 1.28 -0.05 -17.11
C PHE A 92 1.84 -1.16 -16.23
N LEU A 93 1.03 -1.63 -15.29
CA LEU A 93 1.40 -2.72 -14.38
C LEU A 93 0.64 -3.98 -14.79
N ARG A 94 1.28 -5.15 -14.74
CA ARG A 94 0.68 -6.47 -14.99
C ARG A 94 0.93 -7.40 -13.80
N ASN A 95 0.08 -8.43 -13.66
CA ASN A 95 0.15 -9.44 -12.59
C ASN A 95 0.18 -8.78 -11.21
N VAL A 96 -0.72 -7.80 -11.02
CA VAL A 96 -0.73 -6.95 -9.82
C VAL A 96 -1.47 -7.65 -8.68
N ARG A 97 -0.81 -7.70 -7.52
CA ARG A 97 -1.41 -8.16 -6.27
C ARG A 97 -1.48 -7.04 -5.23
N HIS A 98 -2.58 -6.97 -4.49
CA HIS A 98 -2.86 -5.91 -3.50
C HIS A 98 -2.68 -4.48 -4.06
N GLY A 99 -3.08 -4.26 -5.32
CA GLY A 99 -2.81 -3.01 -6.05
C GLY A 99 -3.36 -1.74 -5.39
N LEU A 100 -4.33 -1.88 -4.48
CA LEU A 100 -4.87 -0.78 -3.68
C LEU A 100 -3.80 -0.08 -2.83
N TYR A 101 -2.70 -0.76 -2.50
CA TYR A 101 -1.54 -0.14 -1.84
C TYR A 101 -0.86 0.97 -2.65
N LEU A 102 -1.13 1.10 -3.94
CA LEU A 102 -0.63 2.21 -4.76
C LEU A 102 -1.49 3.48 -4.61
N LEU A 103 -2.72 3.36 -4.09
CA LEU A 103 -3.64 4.47 -3.95
C LEU A 103 -3.12 5.58 -3.00
N PRO A 104 -2.63 5.29 -1.77
CA PRO A 104 -2.12 6.33 -0.88
C PRO A 104 -1.01 7.15 -1.55
N PHE A 105 -0.07 6.47 -2.20
CA PHE A 105 1.07 7.11 -2.84
C PHE A 105 0.68 7.94 -4.06
N THR A 106 -0.24 7.45 -4.89
CA THR A 106 -0.72 8.18 -6.06
C THR A 106 -1.54 9.40 -5.65
N VAL A 107 -2.32 9.34 -4.57
CA VAL A 107 -2.94 10.52 -3.94
C VAL A 107 -1.87 11.51 -3.50
N ARG A 108 -0.88 11.07 -2.72
CA ARG A 108 0.20 11.92 -2.18
C ARG A 108 1.02 12.60 -3.29
N ALA A 109 1.24 11.90 -4.40
CA ALA A 109 2.01 12.40 -5.54
C ALA A 109 1.17 13.15 -6.59
N GLY A 110 -0.15 13.25 -6.45
CA GLY A 110 -1.02 13.88 -7.44
C GLY A 110 -1.10 13.11 -8.77
N ILE A 111 -0.91 11.80 -8.73
CA ILE A 111 -0.86 10.92 -9.91
C ILE A 111 -2.20 10.19 -10.09
N GLY A 112 -2.67 10.12 -11.33
CA GLY A 112 -3.83 9.29 -11.69
C GLY A 112 -3.53 7.79 -11.62
N ILE A 113 -4.49 7.00 -11.14
CA ILE A 113 -4.45 5.53 -11.11
C ILE A 113 -5.71 4.98 -11.78
N GLY A 114 -5.53 4.06 -12.72
CA GLY A 114 -6.61 3.33 -13.39
C GLY A 114 -7.32 2.38 -12.43
N CYS A 115 -8.55 1.97 -12.78
CA CYS A 115 -9.41 1.15 -11.91
C CYS A 115 -8.73 -0.20 -11.58
N PRO A 116 -8.55 -0.56 -10.29
CA PRO A 116 -7.79 -1.74 -9.86
C PRO A 116 -8.51 -3.09 -10.05
N VAL A 117 -9.60 -3.14 -10.83
CA VAL A 117 -10.37 -4.37 -11.10
C VAL A 117 -9.83 -5.14 -12.31
N ASP A 118 -8.96 -4.52 -13.12
CA ASP A 118 -8.30 -5.14 -14.27
C ASP A 118 -6.90 -5.69 -13.85
N PRO A 119 -6.52 -6.93 -14.26
CA PRO A 119 -5.17 -7.46 -14.04
C PRO A 119 -4.04 -6.61 -14.65
N ALA A 120 -4.38 -5.67 -15.54
CA ALA A 120 -3.52 -4.58 -15.95
C ALA A 120 -4.15 -3.20 -15.73
N PHE A 121 -3.46 -2.30 -15.01
CA PHE A 121 -3.92 -0.91 -14.87
C PHE A 121 -2.78 0.10 -15.04
N ALA A 122 -3.14 1.27 -15.55
CA ALA A 122 -2.21 2.38 -15.77
C ALA A 122 -2.06 3.23 -14.50
N ILE A 123 -0.84 3.63 -14.17
CA ILE A 123 -0.56 4.75 -13.25
C ILE A 123 0.13 5.86 -14.02
N GLY A 124 -0.32 7.10 -13.85
CA GLY A 124 0.23 8.29 -14.52
C GLY A 124 -0.85 9.29 -14.93
N GLY A 125 -0.48 10.57 -15.07
CA GLY A 125 -1.39 11.68 -15.37
C GLY A 125 -1.74 12.51 -14.13
N GLU A 126 -2.41 13.65 -14.32
CA GLU A 126 -2.72 14.59 -13.23
C GLU A 126 -3.97 14.18 -12.45
N ARG A 127 -3.91 14.35 -11.12
CA ARG A 127 -5.07 14.31 -10.23
C ARG A 127 -5.25 15.66 -9.55
N THR A 128 -6.47 16.20 -9.60
CA THR A 128 -6.84 17.38 -8.83
C THR A 128 -7.50 16.99 -7.49
N GLY A 129 -6.86 17.37 -6.38
CA GLY A 129 -7.41 17.20 -5.02
C GLY A 129 -7.26 15.80 -4.40
N ASN A 130 -7.61 15.70 -3.12
CA ASN A 130 -7.62 14.46 -2.34
C ASN A 130 -9.06 14.14 -1.88
N PRO A 131 -9.76 13.17 -2.52
CA PRO A 131 -11.14 12.84 -2.16
C PRO A 131 -11.26 12.10 -0.82
N TYR A 132 -10.14 11.77 -0.17
CA TYR A 132 -10.10 11.07 1.11
C TYR A 132 -9.82 12.02 2.28
N ALA A 133 -9.66 13.32 2.04
CA ALA A 133 -9.26 14.29 3.06
C ALA A 133 -10.15 14.26 4.32
N GLU A 134 -11.47 14.19 4.14
CA GLU A 134 -12.43 14.14 5.26
C GLU A 134 -12.27 12.87 6.11
N LYS A 135 -12.04 11.71 5.46
CA LYS A 135 -11.83 10.44 6.17
C LYS A 135 -10.52 10.43 6.95
N LEU A 136 -9.46 10.97 6.36
CA LEU A 136 -8.15 11.07 7.01
C LEU A 136 -8.23 12.00 8.23
N ALA A 137 -8.87 13.17 8.10
CA ALA A 137 -9.10 14.06 9.23
C ALA A 137 -9.94 13.40 10.34
N ALA A 138 -10.97 12.63 9.96
CA ALA A 138 -11.76 11.86 10.93
C ALA A 138 -10.92 10.80 11.66
N ALA A 139 -10.02 10.11 10.96
CA ALA A 139 -9.13 9.11 11.56
C ALA A 139 -8.07 9.76 12.47
N GLU A 140 -7.57 10.94 12.14
CA GLU A 140 -6.66 11.70 13.03
C GLU A 140 -7.36 12.08 14.35
N CYS A 141 -8.62 12.52 14.29
CA CYS A 141 -9.39 12.91 15.48
C CYS A 141 -9.87 11.72 16.33
N ASN A 142 -10.26 10.62 15.68
CA ASN A 142 -10.97 9.51 16.35
C ASN A 142 -10.13 8.23 16.46
N GLY A 143 -8.97 8.18 15.80
CA GLY A 143 -8.17 6.98 15.62
C GLY A 143 -8.68 6.04 14.52
N ILE A 144 -7.84 5.06 14.23
CA ILE A 144 -8.14 3.99 13.26
C ILE A 144 -8.65 2.76 14.03
N VAL A 145 -9.75 2.18 13.56
CA VAL A 145 -10.32 0.94 14.08
C VAL A 145 -9.96 -0.19 13.11
N VAL A 146 -9.25 -1.19 13.62
CA VAL A 146 -8.89 -2.42 12.89
C VAL A 146 -9.66 -3.59 13.51
N ASP A 147 -10.05 -4.57 12.70
CA ASP A 147 -10.67 -5.77 13.22
C ASP A 147 -9.70 -6.61 14.08
N ASP A 148 -10.23 -7.27 15.10
CA ASP A 148 -9.41 -7.97 16.11
C ASP A 148 -8.59 -9.13 15.51
N GLU A 149 -9.11 -9.78 14.46
CA GLU A 149 -8.40 -10.88 13.80
C GLU A 149 -7.20 -10.35 13.01
N SER A 150 -7.40 -9.38 12.12
CA SER A 150 -6.31 -8.74 11.37
C SER A 150 -5.27 -8.13 12.31
N TRP A 151 -5.70 -7.52 13.41
CA TRP A 151 -4.80 -6.98 14.42
C TRP A 151 -3.93 -8.06 15.07
N ARG A 152 -4.53 -9.18 15.47
CA ARG A 152 -3.80 -10.34 16.00
C ARG A 152 -2.83 -10.92 14.96
N LEU A 153 -3.26 -11.04 13.71
CA LEU A 153 -2.43 -11.61 12.64
C LEU A 153 -1.23 -10.71 12.33
N LEU A 154 -1.39 -9.39 12.39
CA LEU A 154 -0.28 -8.43 12.20
C LEU A 154 0.83 -8.59 13.25
N GLN A 155 0.47 -8.93 14.49
CA GLN A 155 1.44 -9.10 15.57
C GLN A 155 2.32 -10.35 15.41
N VAL A 156 1.80 -11.38 14.74
CA VAL A 156 2.46 -12.69 14.57
C VAL A 156 2.94 -12.95 13.14
N ALA A 157 2.71 -12.00 12.22
CA ALA A 157 3.35 -11.96 10.91
C ALA A 157 4.84 -11.62 11.10
#